data_AF-A0AAE4ELQ6-F1
#
_entry.id   AF-A0AAE4ELQ6-F1
#
_cell.length_a   1.000
_cell.length_b   1.000
_cell.length_c   1.000
_cell.angle_alpha   90.00
_cell.angle_beta   90.00
_cell.angle_gamma   90.00
#
_symmetry.space_group_name_H-M   'P 1'
#
loop_
_entity.id
_entity.type
_entity.pdbx_description
1 polymer ?
#
loop_
_entity_poly.entity_id
_entity_poly.type
_entity_poly.pdbx_seq_one_letter_code
_entity_poly.pdbx_strand_id
1 'polypeptide(L)'
;MIDASPRAKLLAAAIDHIAHHGGADRSLRALAADLGTSHRMLIYHFGSKEGLLTAVAREVEARQRAALAGLDPSEFWRRLTDDDLRANEKLFFQLYGQALGGTPGTAEFLDGVIDDWLGPIEARLARLGVPEADRPAHARLGLAVARGLLLDLVTTGDREAVDAAMEKFLARYEKP
;
A
#
# COMPACT_ATOMS: atom_id res chain seq x y z
N MET A 1 11.39 -9.70 -24.73
CA MET A 1 11.38 -9.74 -23.26
C MET A 1 12.54 -8.89 -22.79
N ILE A 2 12.29 -7.79 -22.10
CA ILE A 2 13.35 -7.03 -21.43
C ILE A 2 13.68 -7.84 -20.17
N ASP A 3 14.92 -8.32 -20.04
CA ASP A 3 15.34 -9.02 -18.83
C ASP A 3 15.29 -8.05 -17.65
N ALA A 4 14.60 -8.42 -16.58
CA ALA A 4 14.44 -7.56 -15.42
C ALA A 4 15.82 -7.33 -14.77
N SER A 5 16.11 -6.09 -14.36
CA SER A 5 17.39 -5.77 -13.71
C SER A 5 17.60 -6.62 -12.45
N PRO A 6 18.85 -6.88 -12.02
CA PRO A 6 19.13 -7.61 -10.79
C PRO A 6 18.40 -7.04 -9.56
N ARG A 7 18.28 -5.70 -9.49
CA ARG A 7 17.50 -5.00 -8.46
C ARG A 7 16.01 -5.37 -8.54
N ALA A 8 15.42 -5.38 -9.72
CA ALA A 8 14.01 -5.71 -9.92
C ALA A 8 13.71 -7.18 -9.58
N LYS A 9 14.61 -8.11 -9.94
CA LYS A 9 14.52 -9.53 -9.57
C LYS A 9 14.55 -9.71 -8.05
N LEU A 10 15.49 -9.04 -7.36
CA LEU A 10 15.57 -9.08 -5.90
C LEU A 10 14.35 -8.45 -5.23
N LEU A 11 13.83 -7.34 -5.76
CA LEU A 11 12.62 -6.70 -5.24
C LEU A 11 11.40 -7.62 -5.37
N ALA A 12 11.22 -8.26 -6.54
CA ALA A 12 10.15 -9.21 -6.75
C ALA A 12 10.21 -10.39 -5.76
N ALA A 13 11.40 -10.96 -5.55
CA ALA A 13 11.60 -12.02 -4.57
C ALA A 13 11.32 -11.54 -3.13
N ALA A 14 11.71 -10.32 -2.78
CA ALA A 14 11.44 -9.73 -1.47
C ALA A 14 9.95 -9.52 -1.22
N ILE A 15 9.19 -9.07 -2.23
CA ILE A 15 7.74 -8.93 -2.16
C ILE A 15 7.07 -10.28 -1.88
N ASP A 16 7.41 -11.31 -2.67
CA ASP A 16 6.87 -12.66 -2.47
C ASP A 16 7.21 -13.21 -1.09
N HIS A 17 8.46 -13.03 -0.65
CA HIS A 17 8.87 -13.51 0.67
C HIS A 17 8.09 -12.82 1.80
N ILE A 18 8.00 -11.49 1.76
CA ILE A 18 7.35 -10.68 2.80
C ILE A 18 5.84 -10.94 2.85
N ALA A 19 5.20 -11.13 1.71
CA ALA A 19 3.77 -11.46 1.66
C ALA A 19 3.45 -12.77 2.41
N HIS A 20 4.31 -13.79 2.28
CA HIS A 20 4.06 -15.12 2.87
C HIS A 20 4.65 -15.31 4.27
N HIS A 21 5.73 -14.61 4.62
CA HIS A 21 6.50 -14.88 5.84
C HIS A 21 6.66 -13.66 6.76
N GLY A 22 6.16 -12.49 6.35
CA GLY A 22 6.52 -11.22 6.95
C GLY A 22 7.99 -10.86 6.75
N GLY A 23 8.41 -9.70 7.25
CA GLY A 23 9.81 -9.29 7.13
C GLY A 23 10.22 -8.09 8.00
N ALA A 24 9.24 -7.38 8.55
CA ALA A 24 9.47 -6.23 9.42
C ALA A 24 10.29 -6.57 10.68
N ASP A 25 10.14 -7.77 11.25
CA ASP A 25 10.85 -8.17 12.47
C ASP A 25 12.17 -8.91 12.19
N ARG A 26 12.43 -9.30 10.93
CA ARG A 26 13.63 -10.05 10.56
C ARG A 26 14.85 -9.15 10.40
N SER A 27 16.04 -9.66 10.71
CA SER A 27 17.28 -8.95 10.38
C SER A 27 17.53 -8.96 8.87
N LEU A 28 18.23 -7.97 8.33
CA LEU A 28 18.55 -7.94 6.90
C LEU A 28 19.47 -9.10 6.46
N ARG A 29 20.22 -9.70 7.40
CA ARG A 29 21.00 -10.92 7.13
C ARG A 29 20.09 -12.15 6.98
N ALA A 30 19.08 -12.28 7.83
CA ALA A 30 18.08 -13.34 7.70
C ALA A 30 17.32 -13.22 6.38
N LEU A 31 16.81 -12.01 6.07
CA LEU A 31 16.16 -11.73 4.79
C LEU A 31 17.05 -12.06 3.59
N ALA A 32 18.35 -11.72 3.64
CA ALA A 32 19.27 -12.09 2.57
C ALA A 32 19.39 -13.61 2.37
N ALA A 33 19.48 -14.36 3.47
CA ALA A 33 19.56 -15.82 3.42
C ALA A 33 18.27 -16.43 2.84
N ASP A 34 17.10 -15.95 3.26
CA ASP A 34 15.82 -16.41 2.74
C ASP A 34 15.65 -16.11 1.24
N LEU A 35 16.18 -14.97 0.78
CA LEU A 35 16.16 -14.55 -0.62
C LEU A 35 17.26 -15.19 -1.47
N GLY A 36 18.10 -16.06 -0.90
CA GLY A 36 19.21 -16.69 -1.61
C GLY A 36 20.27 -15.70 -2.09
N THR A 37 20.46 -14.58 -1.40
CA THR A 37 21.42 -13.53 -1.73
C THR A 37 22.33 -13.19 -0.55
N SER A 38 23.30 -12.29 -0.78
CA SER A 38 24.11 -11.76 0.32
C SER A 38 23.51 -10.45 0.86
N HIS A 39 23.66 -10.23 2.16
CA HIS A 39 23.28 -8.97 2.80
C HIS A 39 23.97 -7.75 2.16
N ARG A 40 25.19 -7.92 1.63
CA ARG A 40 25.92 -6.88 0.88
C ARG A 40 25.19 -6.50 -0.41
N MET A 41 24.58 -7.46 -1.12
CA MET A 41 23.78 -7.17 -2.32
C MET A 41 22.50 -6.40 -1.98
N LEU A 42 21.88 -6.68 -0.83
CA LEU A 42 20.72 -5.91 -0.38
C LEU A 42 21.10 -4.46 -0.03
N ILE A 43 22.20 -4.25 0.70
CA ILE A 43 22.73 -2.91 0.96
C ILE A 43 23.06 -2.19 -0.35
N TYR A 44 23.70 -2.87 -1.31
CA TYR A 44 24.07 -2.26 -2.58
C TYR A 44 22.85 -1.73 -3.36
N HIS A 45 21.73 -2.47 -3.37
CA HIS A 45 20.54 -2.10 -4.14
C HIS A 45 19.52 -1.24 -3.40
N PHE A 46 19.49 -1.31 -2.07
CA PHE A 46 18.43 -0.72 -1.25
C PHE A 46 18.95 0.12 -0.08
N GLY A 47 20.27 0.19 0.14
CA GLY A 47 20.91 1.01 1.17
C GLY A 47 20.81 0.41 2.59
N SER A 48 19.62 0.00 3.00
CA SER A 48 19.35 -0.55 4.34
C SER A 48 18.21 -1.57 4.33
N LYS A 49 17.86 -2.09 5.51
CA LYS A 49 16.65 -2.90 5.68
C LYS A 49 15.41 -2.07 5.40
N GLU A 50 15.38 -0.87 5.97
CA GLU A 50 14.30 0.10 5.84
C GLU A 50 14.14 0.50 4.38
N GLY A 51 15.24 0.75 3.65
CA GLY A 51 15.19 1.03 2.22
C GLY A 51 14.67 -0.15 1.37
N LEU A 52 14.98 -1.40 1.75
CA LEU A 52 14.39 -2.58 1.12
C LEU A 52 12.87 -2.64 1.39
N LEU A 53 12.46 -2.47 2.64
CA LEU A 53 11.05 -2.51 3.04
C LEU A 53 10.25 -1.37 2.41
N THR A 54 10.82 -0.17 2.31
CA THR A 54 10.24 0.96 1.59
C THR A 54 10.07 0.65 0.10
N ALA A 55 11.09 0.07 -0.55
CA ALA A 55 10.97 -0.33 -1.95
C ALA A 55 9.88 -1.39 -2.16
N VAL A 56 9.77 -2.36 -1.25
CA VAL A 56 8.72 -3.39 -1.26
C VAL A 56 7.35 -2.76 -1.11
N ALA A 57 7.13 -1.92 -0.09
CA ALA A 57 5.83 -1.32 0.17
C ALA A 57 5.35 -0.42 -0.97
N ARG A 58 6.25 0.38 -1.56
CA ARG A 58 5.92 1.24 -2.72
C ARG A 58 5.53 0.42 -3.95
N GLU A 59 6.24 -0.67 -4.22
CA GLU A 59 5.91 -1.56 -5.35
C GLU A 59 4.59 -2.31 -5.10
N VAL A 60 4.32 -2.75 -3.87
CA VAL A 60 3.03 -3.35 -3.51
C VAL A 60 1.88 -2.36 -3.68
N GLU A 61 2.03 -1.12 -3.19
CA GLU A 61 1.03 -0.07 -3.34
C GLU A 61 0.80 0.28 -4.82
N ALA A 62 1.87 0.35 -5.63
CA ALA A 62 1.77 0.57 -7.07
C ALA A 62 1.02 -0.58 -7.78
N ARG A 63 1.30 -1.84 -7.41
CA ARG A 63 0.58 -3.02 -7.94
C ARG A 63 -0.88 -3.02 -7.52
N GLN A 64 -1.18 -2.67 -6.28
CA GLN A 64 -2.56 -2.54 -5.79
C GLN A 64 -3.31 -1.45 -6.56
N ARG A 65 -2.73 -0.26 -6.72
CA ARG A 65 -3.32 0.81 -7.55
C ARG A 65 -3.60 0.35 -8.96
N ALA A 66 -2.65 -0.36 -9.59
CA ALA A 66 -2.81 -0.84 -10.96
C ALA A 66 -3.85 -1.97 -11.08
N ALA A 67 -3.82 -2.95 -10.18
CA ALA A 67 -4.72 -4.11 -10.20
C ALA A 67 -6.17 -3.75 -9.88
N LEU A 68 -6.36 -2.66 -9.13
CA LEU A 68 -7.66 -2.18 -8.73
C LEU A 68 -8.14 -1.00 -9.59
N ALA A 69 -7.35 -0.58 -10.58
CA ALA A 69 -7.73 0.44 -11.53
C ALA A 69 -8.98 0.00 -12.32
N GLY A 70 -10.05 0.78 -12.21
CA GLY A 70 -11.30 0.53 -12.93
C GLY A 70 -12.31 -0.37 -12.21
N LEU A 71 -11.97 -0.91 -11.03
CA LEU A 71 -12.95 -1.62 -10.20
C LEU A 71 -13.99 -0.67 -9.62
N ASP A 72 -15.14 -1.24 -9.27
CA ASP A 72 -16.11 -0.54 -8.43
C ASP A 72 -15.54 -0.34 -7.01
N PRO A 73 -15.82 0.78 -6.31
CA PRO A 73 -15.31 1.02 -4.95
C PRO A 73 -15.60 -0.10 -3.95
N SER A 74 -16.74 -0.78 -4.05
CA SER A 74 -17.09 -1.90 -3.18
C SER A 74 -16.17 -3.10 -3.42
N GLU A 75 -15.90 -3.44 -4.70
CA GLU A 75 -14.99 -4.51 -5.08
C GLU A 75 -13.54 -4.16 -4.74
N PHE A 76 -13.15 -2.90 -4.96
CA PHE A 76 -11.86 -2.35 -4.58
C PHE A 76 -11.63 -2.54 -3.07
N TRP A 77 -12.61 -2.15 -2.24
CA TRP A 77 -12.54 -2.31 -0.79
C TRP A 77 -12.41 -3.77 -0.38
N ARG A 78 -13.27 -4.65 -0.91
CA ARG A 78 -13.26 -6.08 -0.59
C ARG A 78 -11.89 -6.71 -0.83
N ARG A 79 -11.24 -6.37 -1.96
CA ARG A 79 -9.90 -6.88 -2.30
C ARG A 79 -8.82 -6.30 -1.40
N LEU A 80 -8.91 -5.01 -1.04
CA LEU A 80 -7.94 -4.41 -0.13
C LEU A 80 -7.98 -5.09 1.23
N THR A 81 -9.16 -5.42 1.73
CA THR A 81 -9.34 -5.99 3.06
C THR A 81 -9.18 -7.52 3.11
N ASP A 82 -8.77 -8.17 2.02
CA ASP A 82 -8.48 -9.61 2.00
C ASP A 82 -7.33 -9.95 2.97
N ASP A 83 -7.41 -11.12 3.62
CA ASP A 83 -6.46 -11.49 4.67
C ASP A 83 -5.02 -11.63 4.16
N ASP A 84 -4.85 -11.99 2.89
CA ASP A 84 -3.55 -12.08 2.22
C ASP A 84 -2.81 -10.72 2.16
N LEU A 85 -3.52 -9.60 2.31
CA LEU A 85 -2.94 -8.26 2.31
C LEU A 85 -2.62 -7.74 3.72
N ARG A 86 -3.07 -8.41 4.80
CA ARG A 86 -2.89 -7.96 6.19
C ARG A 86 -1.44 -7.68 6.56
N ALA A 87 -0.52 -8.54 6.14
CA ALA A 87 0.91 -8.37 6.41
C ALA A 87 1.47 -7.12 5.71
N ASN A 88 1.02 -6.87 4.49
CA ASN A 88 1.42 -5.71 3.70
C ASN A 88 0.84 -4.41 4.25
N GLU A 89 -0.43 -4.42 4.70
CA GLU A 89 -1.07 -3.28 5.36
C GLU A 89 -0.35 -2.89 6.65
N LYS A 90 0.00 -3.87 7.50
CA LYS A 90 0.79 -3.63 8.72
C LYS A 90 2.15 -3.01 8.39
N LEU A 91 2.84 -3.56 7.40
CA LEU A 91 4.13 -3.02 6.93
C LEU A 91 3.98 -1.58 6.42
N PHE A 92 2.92 -1.30 5.67
CA PHE A 92 2.62 0.04 5.16
C PHE A 92 2.50 1.05 6.31
N PHE A 93 1.68 0.79 7.33
CA PHE A 93 1.51 1.73 8.46
C PHE A 93 2.76 1.84 9.34
N GLN A 94 3.51 0.77 9.51
CA GLN A 94 4.80 0.81 10.20
C GLN A 94 5.79 1.73 9.49
N LEU A 95 5.95 1.59 8.17
CA LEU A 95 6.82 2.44 7.36
C LEU A 95 6.33 3.89 7.33
N TYR A 96 5.02 4.10 7.32
CA TYR A 96 4.42 5.44 7.43
C TYR A 96 4.88 6.13 8.72
N GLY A 97 4.71 5.48 9.87
CA GLY A 97 5.15 6.01 11.16
C GLY A 97 6.66 6.25 11.23
N GLN A 98 7.45 5.30 10.73
CA GLN A 98 8.92 5.41 10.66
C GLN A 98 9.38 6.58 9.79
N ALA A 99 8.75 6.78 8.63
CA ALA A 99 9.06 7.86 7.71
C ALA A 99 8.69 9.24 8.28
N LEU A 100 7.52 9.37 8.91
CA LEU A 100 7.14 10.58 9.64
C LEU A 100 8.11 10.87 10.81
N GLY A 101 8.63 9.82 11.46
CA GLY A 101 9.65 9.92 12.51
C GLY A 101 11.06 10.20 12.02
N GLY A 102 11.30 10.31 10.71
CA GLY A 102 12.62 10.59 10.14
C GLY A 102 13.59 9.40 10.16
N THR A 103 13.08 8.17 10.17
CA THR A 103 13.93 6.96 10.16
C THR A 103 14.77 6.91 8.87
N PRO A 104 16.10 6.72 8.94
CA PRO A 104 16.93 6.60 7.75
C PRO A 104 16.48 5.46 6.83
N GLY A 105 16.38 5.74 5.53
CA GLY A 105 15.97 4.76 4.52
C GLY A 105 14.46 4.70 4.25
N THR A 106 13.62 5.39 5.04
CA THR A 106 12.16 5.41 4.82
C THR A 106 11.64 6.69 4.18
N ALA A 107 12.48 7.70 3.90
CA ALA A 107 12.03 9.00 3.39
C ALA A 107 11.22 8.89 2.09
N GLU A 108 11.69 8.08 1.13
CA GLU A 108 11.02 7.86 -0.15
C GLU A 108 9.64 7.20 -0.02
N PHE A 109 9.29 6.65 1.14
CA PHE A 109 7.97 6.08 1.38
C PHE A 109 6.88 7.15 1.30
N LEU A 110 7.17 8.38 1.75
CA LEU A 110 6.20 9.48 1.74
C LEU A 110 6.00 10.06 0.33
N ASP A 111 6.92 9.75 -0.61
CA ASP A 111 6.86 10.27 -1.98
C ASP A 111 5.67 9.66 -2.71
N GLY A 112 4.73 10.52 -3.08
CA GLY A 112 3.52 10.11 -3.81
C GLY A 112 2.49 9.40 -2.95
N VAL A 113 2.77 9.03 -1.69
CA VAL A 113 1.84 8.22 -0.86
C VAL A 113 0.42 8.80 -0.79
N ILE A 114 0.22 10.10 -0.97
CA ILE A 114 -1.13 10.69 -1.11
C ILE A 114 -1.48 10.95 -2.58
N ASP A 115 -0.66 11.73 -3.28
CA ASP A 115 -1.02 12.29 -4.58
C ASP A 115 -1.21 11.23 -5.68
N ASP A 116 -0.52 10.09 -5.55
CA ASP A 116 -0.63 8.93 -6.44
C ASP A 116 -2.02 8.28 -6.44
N TRP A 117 -2.80 8.52 -5.39
CA TRP A 117 -4.18 8.04 -5.26
C TRP A 117 -5.22 9.09 -5.63
N LEU A 118 -4.92 10.39 -5.47
CA LEU A 118 -5.90 11.44 -5.67
C LEU A 118 -6.37 11.50 -7.12
N GLY A 119 -5.46 11.48 -8.10
CA GLY A 119 -5.82 11.52 -9.52
C GLY A 119 -6.81 10.43 -9.96
N PRO A 120 -6.54 9.14 -9.69
CA PRO A 120 -7.48 8.05 -9.97
C PRO A 120 -8.85 8.22 -9.30
N ILE A 121 -8.88 8.69 -8.05
CA ILE A 121 -10.15 8.89 -7.31
C ILE A 121 -10.94 10.07 -7.92
N GLU A 122 -10.28 11.18 -8.25
CA GLU A 122 -10.92 12.33 -8.92
C GLU A 122 -11.52 11.93 -10.28
N ALA A 123 -10.81 11.12 -11.06
CA ALA A 123 -11.33 10.58 -12.33
C ALA A 123 -12.58 9.70 -12.14
N ARG A 124 -12.69 8.98 -11.01
CA ARG A 124 -13.91 8.24 -10.67
C ARG A 124 -15.03 9.18 -10.24
N LEU A 125 -14.75 10.17 -9.38
CA LEU A 125 -15.72 11.17 -8.94
C LEU A 125 -16.31 11.95 -10.12
N ALA A 126 -15.51 12.27 -11.13
CA ALA A 126 -15.98 12.87 -12.38
C ALA A 126 -17.03 12.00 -13.09
N ARG A 127 -16.82 10.67 -13.16
CA ARG A 127 -17.80 9.72 -13.75
C ARG A 127 -19.09 9.61 -12.94
N LEU A 128 -19.03 9.89 -11.64
CA LEU A 128 -20.20 9.92 -10.76
C LEU A 128 -20.96 11.25 -10.83
N GLY A 129 -20.42 12.26 -11.52
CA GLY A 129 -21.05 13.57 -11.70
C GLY A 129 -20.70 14.59 -10.62
N VAL A 130 -19.67 14.33 -9.80
CA VAL A 130 -19.20 15.30 -8.79
C VAL A 130 -18.62 16.54 -9.51
N PRO A 131 -19.02 17.77 -9.13
CA PRO A 131 -18.48 19.00 -9.70
C PRO A 131 -16.96 19.09 -9.56
N GLU A 132 -16.28 19.59 -10.57
CA GLU A 132 -14.81 19.68 -10.59
C GLU A 132 -14.22 20.39 -9.37
N ALA A 133 -14.88 21.45 -8.91
CA ALA A 133 -14.47 22.21 -7.73
C ALA A 133 -14.46 21.37 -6.44
N ASP A 134 -15.27 20.32 -6.35
CA ASP A 134 -15.43 19.52 -5.13
C ASP A 134 -14.59 18.23 -5.15
N ARG A 135 -14.16 17.77 -6.34
CA ARG A 135 -13.45 16.49 -6.52
C ARG A 135 -12.21 16.34 -5.64
N PRO A 136 -11.32 17.34 -5.49
CA PRO A 136 -10.12 17.17 -4.67
C PRO A 136 -10.43 16.92 -3.19
N ALA A 137 -11.47 17.57 -2.66
CA ALA A 137 -11.91 17.38 -1.28
C ALA A 137 -12.52 16.00 -1.08
N HIS A 138 -13.39 15.56 -1.99
CA HIS A 138 -13.97 14.22 -1.97
C HIS A 138 -12.91 13.12 -2.14
N ALA A 139 -11.90 13.34 -2.99
CA ALA A 139 -10.82 12.37 -3.21
C ALA A 139 -9.99 12.18 -1.94
N ARG A 140 -9.60 13.28 -1.27
CA ARG A 140 -8.91 13.22 0.02
C ARG A 140 -9.76 12.56 1.10
N LEU A 141 -11.05 12.87 1.15
CA LEU A 141 -11.97 12.23 2.10
C LEU A 141 -12.04 10.71 1.88
N GLY A 142 -12.20 10.26 0.63
CA GLY A 142 -12.24 8.83 0.31
C GLY A 142 -10.95 8.10 0.67
N LEU A 143 -9.80 8.70 0.36
CA LEU A 143 -8.50 8.14 0.74
C LEU A 143 -8.34 8.08 2.28
N ALA A 144 -8.76 9.14 2.99
CA ALA A 144 -8.70 9.18 4.45
C ALA A 144 -9.60 8.12 5.10
N VAL A 145 -10.82 7.93 4.59
CA VAL A 145 -11.74 6.87 5.05
C VAL A 145 -11.13 5.50 4.82
N ALA A 146 -10.65 5.20 3.61
CA ALA A 146 -10.02 3.92 3.31
C ALA A 146 -8.82 3.65 4.24
N ARG A 147 -7.90 4.61 4.39
CA ARG A 147 -6.72 4.44 5.27
C ARG A 147 -7.09 4.28 6.74
N GLY A 148 -8.06 5.07 7.23
CA GLY A 148 -8.53 4.97 8.61
C GLY A 148 -9.13 3.59 8.90
N LEU A 149 -9.96 3.08 7.98
CA LEU A 149 -10.59 1.77 8.13
C LEU A 149 -9.59 0.61 7.98
N LEU A 150 -8.59 0.73 7.11
CA LEU A 150 -7.50 -0.27 7.05
C LEU A 150 -6.67 -0.27 8.32
N LEU A 151 -6.38 0.90 8.89
CA LEU A 151 -5.67 1.01 10.16
C LEU A 151 -6.48 0.41 11.32
N ASP A 152 -7.79 0.66 11.34
CA ASP A 152 -8.72 0.02 12.28
C ASP A 152 -8.64 -1.51 12.13
N LEU A 153 -8.81 -2.02 10.91
CA LEU A 153 -8.82 -3.45 10.62
C LEU A 153 -7.53 -4.17 11.05
N VAL A 154 -6.35 -3.59 10.80
CA VAL A 154 -5.09 -4.19 11.26
C VAL A 154 -4.90 -4.13 12.79
N THR A 155 -5.65 -3.25 13.47
CA THR A 155 -5.63 -3.05 14.92
C THR A 155 -6.61 -3.97 15.63
N THR A 156 -7.85 -4.04 15.15
CA THR A 156 -8.98 -4.71 15.81
C THR A 156 -9.24 -6.11 15.24
N GLY A 157 -8.92 -6.33 13.96
CA GLY A 157 -9.32 -7.53 13.22
C GLY A 157 -10.82 -7.59 12.90
N ASP A 158 -11.59 -6.55 13.21
CA ASP A 158 -13.04 -6.52 13.02
C ASP A 158 -13.40 -6.19 11.58
N ARG A 159 -13.38 -7.23 10.73
CA ARG A 159 -13.71 -7.12 9.31
C ARG A 159 -15.14 -6.67 9.07
N GLU A 160 -16.08 -7.13 9.88
CA GLU A 160 -17.50 -6.79 9.73
C GLU A 160 -17.75 -5.30 10.00
N ALA A 161 -17.15 -4.75 11.06
CA ALA A 161 -17.32 -3.34 11.42
C ALA A 161 -16.76 -2.40 10.34
N VAL A 162 -15.56 -2.68 9.82
CA VAL A 162 -14.95 -1.82 8.80
C VAL A 162 -15.64 -1.92 7.44
N ASP A 163 -16.19 -3.10 7.08
CA ASP A 163 -17.02 -3.27 5.88
C ASP A 163 -18.31 -2.45 6.00
N ALA A 164 -19.02 -2.55 7.13
CA ALA A 164 -20.23 -1.76 7.37
C ALA A 164 -19.95 -0.24 7.35
N ALA A 165 -18.80 0.19 7.84
CA ALA A 165 -18.38 1.59 7.79
C ALA A 165 -18.09 2.05 6.35
N MET A 166 -17.42 1.22 5.55
CA MET A 166 -17.17 1.52 4.14
C MET A 166 -18.47 1.58 3.34
N GLU A 167 -19.41 0.65 3.55
CA GLU A 167 -20.73 0.67 2.90
C GLU A 167 -21.48 1.98 3.17
N LYS A 168 -21.52 2.43 4.44
CA LYS A 168 -22.09 3.74 4.80
C LYS A 168 -21.39 4.90 4.11
N PHE A 169 -20.09 4.78 3.82
CA PHE A 169 -19.36 5.79 3.06
C PHE A 169 -19.72 5.78 1.59
N LEU A 170 -19.75 4.62 0.95
CA LEU A 170 -20.08 4.47 -0.47
C LEU A 170 -21.51 4.88 -0.80
N ALA A 171 -22.47 4.61 0.08
CA ALA A 171 -23.87 5.01 -0.07
C ALA A 171 -24.07 6.54 -0.23
N ARG A 172 -23.07 7.37 0.14
CA ARG A 172 -23.12 8.83 -0.08
C ARG A 172 -22.92 9.24 -1.54
N TYR A 173 -22.41 8.34 -2.38
CA TYR A 173 -22.10 8.57 -3.78
C TYR A 173 -22.97 7.74 -4.74
N GLU A 174 -23.81 6.87 -4.20
CA GLU A 174 -24.84 6.18 -4.96
C GLU A 174 -25.91 7.20 -5.37
N LYS A 175 -26.31 7.16 -6.63
CA LYS A 175 -27.44 7.99 -7.09
C LYS A 175 -28.73 7.42 -6.51
N PRO A 176 -29.67 8.28 -6.07
CA PRO A 176 -31.00 7.83 -5.65
C PRO A 176 -31.75 7.06 -6.75
#